data_AF-A0A950CH46-F1
#
_entry.id   AF-A0A950CH46-F1
#
_cell.length_a   1.000
_cell.length_b   1.000
_cell.length_c   1.000
_cell.angle_alpha   90.00
_cell.angle_beta   90.00
_cell.angle_gamma   90.00
#
_symmetry.space_group_name_H-M   'P 1'
#
loop_
_entity.id
_entity.type
_entity.pdbx_description
1 polymer ?
#
loop_
_entity_poly.entity_id
_entity_poly.type
_entity_poly.pdbx_seq_one_letter_code
_entity_poly.pdbx_strand_id
1 'polypeptide(L)'
;MLSSIVIPQTANAPSASTQVQLSGNLDSTSPVITGAINPTNPATYSSSMSVQVYDSLGNAHTLTFFFQNAGKGTAPAAENWNWTATLDGSTTGLGGNTGTIGFDANGNIVSGATPTASLTATPAGAQPLSLSLNFSALTQYAAAAAVTGSADGSAVGRPQGVQVDNTGLVSVSYSNGKVVNVAKVAIATFAALQGLQLTNGGVYQQTIASGAPTITTAGAGSAGSIQSGALESSNVDTTQQLVSLVVLQRSYEANAKALQTSDNMLQDLMQLQTTAA
;
A
#
# COMPACT_ATOMS: atom_id res chain seq x y z
N MET A 1 -0.18 24.46 -3.37
CA MET A 1 -1.04 24.70 -4.55
C MET A 1 -1.64 23.36 -4.96
N LEU A 2 -2.91 23.35 -5.38
CA LEU A 2 -3.53 22.14 -5.91
C LEU A 2 -3.04 21.90 -7.34
N SER A 3 -2.86 20.63 -7.71
CA SER A 3 -2.45 20.22 -9.06
C SER A 3 -3.21 18.97 -9.45
N SER A 4 -3.27 18.68 -10.75
CA SER A 4 -3.91 17.47 -11.26
C SER A 4 -3.23 16.23 -10.67
N ILE A 5 -4.04 15.26 -10.26
CA ILE A 5 -3.54 13.95 -9.82
C ILE A 5 -3.04 13.20 -11.05
N VAL A 6 -1.75 12.90 -11.06
CA VAL A 6 -1.12 12.08 -12.10
C VAL A 6 -0.78 10.73 -11.51
N ILE A 7 -1.38 9.68 -12.03
CA ILE A 7 -1.00 8.31 -11.69
C ILE A 7 0.21 7.94 -12.56
N PRO A 8 1.39 7.69 -11.96
CA PRO A 8 2.54 7.25 -12.73
C PRO A 8 2.24 5.88 -13.36
N GLN A 9 2.30 5.80 -14.69
CA GLN A 9 2.21 4.54 -15.43
C GLN A 9 3.57 3.86 -15.60
N THR A 10 4.63 4.51 -15.12
CA THR A 10 5.98 3.97 -15.12
C THR A 10 6.12 2.86 -14.09
N ALA A 11 6.95 1.88 -14.38
CA ALA A 11 7.29 0.84 -13.41
C ALA A 11 7.91 1.48 -12.14
N ASN A 12 7.56 0.95 -10.98
CA ASN A 12 8.25 1.25 -9.73
C ASN A 12 9.68 0.72 -9.85
N ALA A 13 10.64 1.63 -9.64
CA ALA A 13 12.06 1.30 -9.69
C ALA A 13 12.38 0.14 -8.72
N PRO A 14 13.30 -0.75 -9.10
CA PRO A 14 13.73 -1.81 -8.21
C PRO A 14 14.42 -1.22 -6.99
N SER A 15 14.50 -2.01 -5.93
CA SER A 15 15.26 -1.67 -4.74
C SER A 15 16.28 -2.77 -4.51
N ALA A 16 17.56 -2.42 -4.56
CA ALA A 16 18.61 -3.33 -4.16
C ALA A 16 18.39 -3.75 -2.70
N SER A 17 18.64 -5.02 -2.40
CA SER A 17 18.62 -5.51 -1.02
C SER A 17 19.76 -4.86 -0.22
N THR A 18 19.47 -4.44 1.00
CA THR A 18 20.46 -3.89 1.93
C THR A 18 20.54 -4.68 3.23
N GLN A 19 19.50 -5.44 3.56
CA GLN A 19 19.44 -6.26 4.77
C GLN A 19 18.93 -7.66 4.46
N VAL A 20 19.53 -8.65 5.13
CA VAL A 20 19.02 -10.02 5.20
C VAL A 20 18.86 -10.38 6.66
N GLN A 21 17.64 -10.70 7.08
CA GLN A 21 17.36 -11.19 8.43
C GLN A 21 17.17 -12.69 8.39
N LEU A 22 17.85 -13.40 9.28
CA LEU A 22 17.72 -14.83 9.49
C LEU A 22 17.14 -15.10 10.87
N SER A 23 16.24 -16.08 10.93
CA SER A 23 15.57 -16.48 12.16
C SER A 23 15.26 -17.98 12.16
N GLY A 24 15.07 -18.55 13.34
CA GLY A 24 14.76 -19.97 13.51
C GLY A 24 15.84 -20.72 14.28
N ASN A 25 15.87 -22.04 14.12
CA ASN A 25 16.67 -22.92 14.98
C ASN A 25 17.81 -23.62 14.22
N LEU A 26 18.97 -23.71 14.86
CA LEU A 26 20.04 -24.65 14.53
C LEU A 26 20.04 -25.81 15.53
N ASP A 27 20.20 -27.03 15.04
CA ASP A 27 20.10 -28.24 15.88
C ASP A 27 21.36 -28.46 16.72
N SER A 28 21.25 -28.29 18.05
CA SER A 28 22.37 -28.47 18.97
C SER A 28 22.93 -29.90 19.03
N THR A 29 22.16 -30.89 18.58
CA THR A 29 22.60 -32.29 18.53
C THR A 29 23.35 -32.65 17.25
N SER A 30 23.46 -31.72 16.30
CA SER A 30 24.20 -31.91 15.06
C SER A 30 25.65 -32.31 15.36
N PRO A 31 26.19 -33.36 14.73
CA PRO A 31 27.60 -33.71 14.87
C PRO A 31 28.51 -32.54 14.53
N VAL A 32 29.60 -32.39 15.28
CA VAL A 32 30.64 -31.40 15.00
C VAL A 32 31.35 -31.78 13.70
N ILE A 33 31.49 -30.82 12.79
CA ILE A 33 32.20 -30.98 11.52
C ILE A 33 33.41 -30.06 11.55
N THR A 34 34.58 -30.59 11.21
CA THR A 34 35.85 -29.84 11.18
C THR A 34 36.27 -29.53 9.74
N GLY A 35 37.07 -28.47 9.57
CA GLY A 35 37.53 -28.00 8.27
C GLY A 35 36.60 -26.94 7.65
N ALA A 36 36.99 -26.45 6.46
CA ALA A 36 36.26 -25.40 5.78
C ALA A 36 34.95 -25.90 5.17
N ILE A 37 33.92 -25.05 5.19
CA ILE A 37 32.65 -25.32 4.50
C ILE A 37 32.89 -25.33 2.99
N ASN A 38 32.46 -26.40 2.32
CA ASN A 38 32.42 -26.49 0.87
C ASN A 38 30.94 -26.59 0.42
N PRO A 39 30.38 -25.53 -0.20
CA PRO A 39 29.00 -25.49 -0.69
C PRO A 39 28.59 -26.65 -1.63
N THR A 40 29.56 -27.30 -2.29
CA THR A 40 29.32 -28.42 -3.22
C THR A 40 29.43 -29.78 -2.56
N ASN A 41 29.89 -29.85 -1.30
CA ASN A 41 30.04 -31.10 -0.56
C ASN A 41 29.15 -31.10 0.70
N PRO A 42 28.00 -31.81 0.68
CA PRO A 42 27.06 -31.90 1.80
C PRO A 42 27.66 -32.43 3.11
N ALA A 43 28.79 -33.15 3.07
CA ALA A 43 29.44 -33.65 4.28
C ALA A 43 30.16 -32.54 5.09
N THR A 44 30.27 -31.33 4.55
CA THR A 44 31.03 -30.23 5.17
C THR A 44 30.17 -29.23 5.94
N TYR A 45 28.84 -29.36 5.90
CA TYR A 45 27.90 -28.49 6.60
C TYR A 45 26.75 -29.30 7.20
N SER A 46 26.12 -28.77 8.25
CA SER A 46 25.03 -29.40 8.98
C SER A 46 23.66 -29.05 8.39
N SER A 47 23.49 -27.82 7.90
CA SER A 47 22.25 -27.36 7.29
C SER A 47 22.50 -26.22 6.28
N SER A 48 21.53 -25.97 5.40
CA SER A 48 21.60 -24.87 4.43
C SER A 48 20.23 -24.25 4.23
N MET A 49 20.21 -22.96 3.89
CA MET A 49 18.98 -22.22 3.55
C MET A 49 19.27 -21.20 2.45
N SER A 50 18.25 -20.74 1.74
CA SER A 50 18.41 -19.73 0.69
C SER A 50 17.43 -18.58 0.88
N VAL A 51 17.90 -17.37 0.56
CA VAL A 51 17.10 -16.13 0.54
C VAL A 51 17.28 -15.48 -0.82
N GLN A 52 16.19 -14.99 -1.40
CA GLN A 52 16.25 -14.21 -2.62
C GLN A 52 16.61 -12.75 -2.29
N VAL A 53 17.64 -12.23 -2.94
CA VAL A 53 18.07 -10.83 -2.84
C VAL A 53 18.03 -10.18 -4.21
N TYR A 54 17.95 -8.85 -4.25
CA TYR A 54 17.83 -8.09 -5.50
C TYR A 54 19.01 -7.13 -5.67
N ASP A 55 19.52 -7.00 -6.91
CA ASP A 55 20.55 -6.01 -7.24
C ASP A 55 19.95 -4.62 -7.56
N SER A 56 20.80 -3.66 -7.91
CA SER A 56 20.39 -2.29 -8.26
C SER A 56 19.53 -2.19 -9.53
N LEU A 57 19.53 -3.22 -10.38
CA LEU A 57 18.76 -3.29 -11.62
C LEU A 57 17.46 -4.10 -11.45
N GLY A 58 17.27 -4.74 -10.29
CA GLY A 58 16.12 -5.56 -9.97
C GLY A 58 16.26 -7.02 -10.39
N ASN A 59 17.45 -7.49 -10.76
CA ASN A 59 17.70 -8.91 -10.99
C ASN A 59 17.67 -9.65 -9.66
N ALA A 60 17.03 -10.82 -9.66
CA ALA A 60 17.00 -11.70 -8.50
C ALA A 60 18.27 -12.56 -8.45
N HIS A 61 18.89 -12.58 -7.28
CA HIS A 61 20.01 -13.46 -6.96
C HIS A 61 19.63 -14.37 -5.78
N THR A 62 20.14 -15.59 -5.80
CA THR A 62 19.92 -16.58 -4.73
C THR A 62 21.10 -16.56 -3.78
N LEU A 63 20.90 -16.02 -2.58
CA LEU A 63 21.89 -16.05 -1.51
C LEU A 63 21.66 -17.30 -0.65
N THR A 64 22.57 -18.27 -0.75
CA THR A 64 22.50 -19.52 -0.01
C THR A 64 23.49 -19.50 1.15
N PHE A 65 23.00 -19.76 2.36
CA PHE A 65 23.79 -19.92 3.56
C PHE A 65 23.97 -21.40 3.88
N PHE A 66 25.17 -21.74 4.30
CA PHE A 66 25.56 -23.07 4.78
C PHE A 66 26.05 -22.91 6.21
N PHE A 67 25.48 -23.68 7.14
CA PHE A 67 25.81 -23.66 8.57
C PHE A 67 26.49 -24.96 8.97
N GLN A 68 27.55 -24.85 9.77
CA GLN A 68 28.37 -25.96 10.22
C GLN A 68 28.50 -25.87 11.75
N ASN A 69 28.11 -26.93 12.46
CA ASN A 69 28.37 -27.02 13.90
C ASN A 69 29.89 -27.14 14.13
N ALA A 70 30.49 -26.11 14.72
CA ALA A 70 31.93 -26.05 15.00
C ALA A 70 32.27 -26.53 16.43
N GLY A 71 31.27 -26.97 17.20
CA GLY A 71 31.44 -27.49 18.54
C GLY A 71 31.60 -26.40 19.61
N LYS A 72 32.33 -26.72 20.67
CA LYS A 72 32.45 -25.84 21.84
C LYS A 72 33.15 -24.52 21.48
N GLY A 73 32.52 -23.43 21.89
CA GLY A 73 33.04 -22.08 21.70
C GLY A 73 33.99 -21.62 22.81
N THR A 74 34.49 -20.40 22.67
CA THR A 74 35.20 -19.68 23.74
C THR A 74 34.22 -18.77 24.46
N ALA A 75 34.27 -18.75 25.80
CA ALA A 75 33.41 -17.89 26.61
C ALA A 75 33.42 -16.43 26.09
N PRO A 76 32.24 -15.80 25.92
CA PRO A 76 30.96 -16.19 26.49
C PRO A 76 30.16 -17.22 25.68
N ALA A 77 30.62 -17.62 24.49
CA ALA A 77 29.98 -18.66 23.70
C ALA A 77 30.27 -20.05 24.27
N ALA A 78 29.20 -20.80 24.56
CA ALA A 78 29.27 -22.21 24.90
C ALA A 78 29.46 -23.08 23.64
N GLU A 79 28.84 -22.69 22.53
CA GLU A 79 28.91 -23.39 21.24
C GLU A 79 29.02 -22.40 20.08
N ASN A 80 29.78 -22.79 19.06
CA ASN A 80 30.04 -21.98 17.88
C ASN A 80 29.50 -22.67 16.61
N TRP A 81 28.94 -21.87 15.72
CA TRP A 81 28.51 -22.29 14.39
C TRP A 81 29.22 -21.46 13.35
N ASN A 82 29.93 -22.11 12.44
CA ASN A 82 30.49 -21.44 11.28
C ASN A 82 29.42 -21.33 10.19
N TRP A 83 29.46 -20.24 9.44
CA TRP A 83 28.62 -20.07 8.27
C TRP A 83 29.44 -19.64 7.07
N THR A 84 28.95 -20.00 5.89
CA THR A 84 29.46 -19.51 4.60
C THR A 84 28.27 -19.22 3.70
N ALA A 85 28.37 -18.16 2.91
CA ALA A 85 27.36 -17.77 1.94
C ALA A 85 27.89 -17.84 0.50
N THR A 86 27.01 -18.20 -0.42
CA THR A 86 27.21 -18.15 -1.87
C THR A 86 26.12 -17.31 -2.51
N LEU A 87 26.45 -16.58 -3.56
CA LEU A 87 25.49 -15.90 -4.41
C LEU A 87 25.41 -16.65 -5.74
N ASP A 88 24.21 -17.10 -6.11
CA ASP A 88 23.95 -17.92 -7.30
C ASP A 88 24.87 -19.15 -7.40
N GLY A 89 25.15 -19.77 -6.24
CA GLY A 89 26.02 -20.95 -6.14
C GLY A 89 27.52 -20.66 -6.25
N SER A 90 27.94 -19.40 -6.34
CA SER A 90 29.35 -18.99 -6.40
C SER A 90 29.78 -18.19 -5.17
N THR A 91 31.05 -18.35 -4.78
CA THR A 91 31.72 -17.48 -3.79
C THR A 91 32.56 -16.38 -4.45
N THR A 92 32.66 -16.39 -5.78
CA THR A 92 33.53 -15.47 -6.53
C THR A 92 32.97 -14.05 -6.46
N GLY A 93 33.83 -13.08 -6.10
CA GLY A 93 33.43 -11.68 -6.00
C GLY A 93 32.60 -11.35 -4.76
N LEU A 94 32.55 -12.25 -3.78
CA LEU A 94 31.96 -12.00 -2.47
C LEU A 94 33.04 -11.58 -1.46
N GLY A 95 32.74 -10.56 -0.67
CA GLY A 95 33.51 -10.17 0.52
C GLY A 95 32.69 -10.42 1.78
N GLY A 96 33.33 -10.86 2.86
CA GLY A 96 32.66 -11.10 4.15
C GLY A 96 31.62 -12.24 4.11
N ASN A 97 31.79 -13.22 3.22
CA ASN A 97 30.85 -14.32 3.02
C ASN A 97 31.05 -15.50 3.98
N THR A 98 31.84 -15.33 5.03
CA THR A 98 32.06 -16.34 6.07
C THR A 98 32.05 -15.69 7.44
N GLY A 99 31.64 -16.42 8.45
CA GLY A 99 31.75 -15.96 9.84
C GLY A 99 31.40 -17.04 10.84
N THR A 100 31.35 -16.64 12.11
CA THR A 100 31.00 -17.53 13.22
C THR A 100 29.89 -16.90 14.05
N ILE A 101 28.94 -17.72 14.48
CA ILE A 101 27.84 -17.36 15.38
C ILE A 101 28.09 -18.10 16.69
N GLY A 102 28.16 -17.36 17.80
CA GLY A 102 28.31 -17.94 19.14
C GLY A 102 26.99 -18.00 19.88
N PHE A 103 26.66 -19.14 20.47
CA PHE A 103 25.50 -19.35 21.34
C PHE A 103 25.93 -19.55 22.81
N ASP A 104 25.15 -19.01 23.73
CA ASP A 104 25.31 -19.25 25.17
C ASP A 104 24.79 -20.64 25.58
N ALA A 105 24.94 -20.98 26.86
CA ALA A 105 24.45 -22.26 27.39
C ALA A 105 22.91 -22.39 27.39
N ASN A 106 22.18 -21.30 27.14
CA ASN A 106 20.73 -21.26 27.03
C ASN A 106 20.24 -21.31 25.57
N GLY A 107 21.15 -21.44 24.59
CA GLY A 107 20.83 -21.52 23.17
C GLY A 107 20.53 -20.17 22.51
N ASN A 108 20.84 -19.05 23.19
CA ASN A 108 20.68 -17.70 22.65
C ASN A 108 21.99 -17.19 22.07
N ILE A 109 21.93 -16.25 21.13
CA ILE A 109 23.13 -15.62 20.60
C ILE A 109 23.83 -14.78 21.65
N VAL A 110 25.15 -14.95 21.75
CA VAL A 110 26.01 -14.15 22.60
C VAL A 110 26.22 -12.76 21.99
N SER A 111 25.86 -11.72 22.75
CA SER A 111 26.19 -10.33 22.44
C SER A 111 27.71 -10.18 22.22
N GLY A 112 28.12 -9.71 21.03
CA GLY A 112 29.52 -9.54 20.65
C GLY A 112 30.14 -10.73 19.88
N ALA A 113 29.48 -11.88 19.78
CA ALA A 113 29.91 -13.01 18.94
C ALA A 113 29.30 -12.94 17.52
N THR A 114 29.43 -11.75 16.91
CA THR A 114 28.94 -11.34 15.56
C THR A 114 27.48 -11.70 15.26
N PRO A 115 26.50 -11.05 15.92
CA PRO A 115 25.08 -11.18 15.59
C PRO A 115 24.75 -10.59 14.21
N THR A 116 25.64 -9.76 13.67
CA THR A 116 25.52 -9.17 12.34
C THR A 116 26.84 -9.30 11.59
N ALA A 117 26.74 -9.43 10.27
CA ALA A 117 27.89 -9.47 9.36
C ALA A 117 27.59 -8.61 8.12
N SER A 118 28.63 -8.12 7.46
CA SER A 118 28.49 -7.43 6.18
C SER A 118 28.98 -8.34 5.08
N LEU A 119 28.11 -8.58 4.10
CA LEU A 119 28.45 -9.31 2.88
C LEU A 119 28.42 -8.32 1.72
N THR A 120 29.50 -8.24 0.96
CA THR A 120 29.54 -7.49 -0.29
C THR A 120 29.52 -8.45 -1.46
N ALA A 121 28.80 -8.09 -2.51
CA ALA A 121 28.79 -8.82 -3.77
C ALA A 121 28.92 -7.84 -4.93
N THR A 122 29.57 -8.25 -6.02
CA THR A 122 29.62 -7.45 -7.25
C THR A 122 29.00 -8.25 -8.40
N PRO A 123 27.66 -8.26 -8.52
CA PRO A 123 27.00 -8.90 -9.66
C PRO A 123 27.43 -8.25 -10.98
N ALA A 124 27.54 -9.04 -12.05
CA ALA A 124 27.99 -8.54 -13.34
C ALA A 124 27.00 -7.50 -13.91
N GLY A 125 27.49 -6.28 -14.17
CA GLY A 125 26.71 -5.20 -14.79
C GLY A 125 25.81 -4.41 -13.83
N ALA A 126 25.81 -4.70 -12.53
CA ALA A 126 25.09 -3.95 -11.51
C ALA A 126 26.05 -3.21 -10.55
N GLN A 127 25.49 -2.31 -9.73
CA GLN A 127 26.27 -1.69 -8.65
C GLN A 127 26.63 -2.75 -7.58
N PRO A 128 27.76 -2.58 -6.87
CA PRO A 128 28.10 -3.45 -5.75
C PRO A 128 26.97 -3.49 -4.71
N LEU A 129 26.58 -4.71 -4.35
CA LEU A 129 25.57 -4.98 -3.33
C LEU A 129 26.26 -5.06 -1.97
N SER A 130 25.76 -4.30 -0.99
CA SER A 130 26.23 -4.35 0.40
C SER A 130 25.09 -4.79 1.29
N LEU A 131 25.16 -6.01 1.80
CA LEU A 131 24.14 -6.65 2.63
C LEU A 131 24.56 -6.67 4.10
N SER A 132 23.72 -6.11 4.96
CA SER A 132 23.77 -6.34 6.40
C SER A 132 23.03 -7.64 6.72
N LEU A 133 23.79 -8.67 7.06
CA LEU A 133 23.27 -9.95 7.54
C LEU A 133 22.96 -9.82 9.02
N ASN A 134 21.77 -10.22 9.43
CA ASN A 134 21.35 -10.23 10.83
C ASN A 134 20.94 -11.65 11.23
N PHE A 135 21.69 -12.22 12.17
CA PHE A 135 21.48 -13.56 12.71
C PHE A 135 20.82 -13.53 14.08
N SER A 136 20.55 -12.36 14.67
CA SER A 136 20.16 -12.20 16.09
C SER A 136 18.90 -12.96 16.52
N ALA A 137 18.07 -13.39 15.56
CA ALA A 137 16.85 -14.15 15.81
C ALA A 137 17.04 -15.67 15.62
N LEU A 138 18.28 -16.14 15.51
CA LEU A 138 18.60 -17.56 15.54
C LEU A 138 18.72 -18.07 16.99
N THR A 139 18.29 -19.30 17.19
CA THR A 139 18.46 -20.06 18.43
C THR A 139 19.18 -21.37 18.15
N GLN A 140 19.69 -21.97 19.22
CA GLN A 140 20.26 -23.30 19.17
C GLN A 140 19.60 -24.21 20.22
N TYR A 141 18.68 -25.06 19.76
CA TYR A 141 17.98 -26.05 20.57
C TYR A 141 18.12 -27.45 19.98
N ALA A 142 17.89 -28.46 20.82
CA ALA A 142 17.87 -29.88 20.44
C ALA A 142 16.58 -30.21 19.66
N ALA A 143 16.43 -29.60 18.49
CA ALA A 143 15.33 -29.76 17.56
C ALA A 143 15.86 -29.57 16.13
N ALA A 144 15.15 -30.13 15.15
CA ALA A 144 15.55 -30.04 13.75
C ALA A 144 15.85 -28.60 13.31
N ALA A 145 16.86 -28.46 12.46
CA ALA A 145 17.23 -27.16 11.91
C ALA A 145 16.08 -26.61 11.04
N ALA A 146 15.64 -25.40 11.34
CA ALA A 146 14.51 -24.73 10.68
C ALA A 146 14.81 -23.24 10.52
N VAL A 147 15.88 -22.94 9.78
CA VAL A 147 16.30 -21.56 9.52
C VAL A 147 15.51 -20.99 8.35
N THR A 148 14.95 -19.81 8.55
CA THR A 148 14.26 -19.02 7.53
C THR A 148 14.93 -17.65 7.41
N GLY A 149 14.68 -16.95 6.30
CA GLY A 149 15.22 -15.61 6.14
C GLY A 149 14.42 -14.76 5.17
N SER A 150 14.60 -13.46 5.30
CA SER A 150 13.93 -12.43 4.50
C SER A 150 14.92 -11.33 4.13
N ALA A 151 14.68 -10.70 2.98
CA ALA A 151 15.44 -9.55 2.52
C ALA A 151 14.49 -8.40 2.15
N ASP A 152 15.00 -7.17 2.22
CA ASP A 152 14.25 -5.91 2.02
C ASP A 152 14.20 -5.42 0.57
N GLY A 153 14.92 -6.10 -0.34
CA GLY A 153 14.99 -5.73 -1.75
C GLY A 153 13.73 -6.12 -2.53
N SER A 154 13.58 -5.53 -3.73
CA SER A 154 12.45 -5.82 -4.61
C SER A 154 12.83 -5.68 -6.08
N ALA A 155 12.29 -6.58 -6.92
CA ALA A 155 12.29 -6.43 -8.36
C ALA A 155 11.55 -5.16 -8.81
N VAL A 156 11.67 -4.87 -10.11
CA VAL A 156 10.84 -3.87 -10.80
C VAL A 156 9.36 -4.19 -10.60
N GLY A 157 8.60 -3.22 -10.12
CA GLY A 157 7.16 -3.35 -9.93
C GLY A 157 6.39 -2.74 -11.10
N ARG A 158 5.47 -3.49 -11.71
CA ARG A 158 4.49 -2.90 -12.65
C ARG A 158 3.24 -2.46 -11.89
N PRO A 159 2.61 -1.32 -12.23
CA PRO A 159 1.38 -0.90 -11.57
C PRO A 159 0.27 -1.94 -11.83
N GLN A 160 -0.35 -2.43 -10.77
CA GLN A 160 -1.42 -3.45 -10.80
C GLN A 160 -2.80 -2.85 -10.55
N GLY A 161 -2.88 -1.78 -9.77
CA GLY A 161 -4.15 -1.12 -9.48
C GLY A 161 -3.97 0.20 -8.74
N VAL A 162 -5.03 1.00 -8.77
CA VAL A 162 -5.14 2.26 -8.02
C VAL A 162 -6.21 2.07 -6.95
N GLN A 163 -5.92 2.51 -5.74
CA GLN A 163 -6.87 2.54 -4.64
C GLN A 163 -6.97 3.96 -4.10
N VAL A 164 -8.16 4.30 -3.61
CA VAL A 164 -8.42 5.54 -2.89
C VAL A 164 -9.02 5.14 -1.56
N ASP A 165 -8.42 5.60 -0.46
CA ASP A 165 -8.94 5.32 0.88
C ASP A 165 -10.02 6.34 1.30
N ASN A 166 -10.62 6.12 2.46
CA ASN A 166 -11.69 6.99 2.98
C ASN A 166 -11.23 8.40 3.36
N THR A 167 -9.91 8.61 3.47
CA THR A 167 -9.28 9.92 3.70
C THR A 167 -8.93 10.64 2.41
N GLY A 168 -9.19 10.02 1.26
CA GLY A 168 -8.85 10.52 -0.07
C GLY A 168 -7.41 10.30 -0.47
N LEU A 169 -6.64 9.47 0.26
CA LEU A 169 -5.29 9.12 -0.13
C LEU A 169 -5.36 8.17 -1.33
N VAL A 170 -4.73 8.56 -2.42
CA VAL A 170 -4.61 7.78 -3.65
C VAL A 170 -3.29 7.02 -3.59
N SER A 171 -3.37 5.71 -3.70
CA SER A 171 -2.23 4.80 -3.69
C SER A 171 -2.25 3.88 -4.90
N VAL A 172 -1.06 3.48 -5.35
CA VAL A 172 -0.86 2.54 -6.46
C VAL A 172 -0.19 1.29 -5.92
N SER A 173 -0.80 0.13 -6.15
CA SER A 173 -0.20 -1.16 -5.85
C SER A 173 0.61 -1.65 -7.04
N TYR A 174 1.78 -2.24 -6.78
CA TYR A 174 2.68 -2.76 -7.79
C TYR A 174 2.84 -4.28 -7.69
N SER A 175 3.24 -4.92 -8.79
CA SER A 175 3.43 -6.37 -8.89
C SER A 175 4.53 -6.92 -7.96
N ASN A 176 5.41 -6.06 -7.46
CA ASN A 176 6.44 -6.39 -6.47
C ASN A 176 5.95 -6.27 -5.01
N GLY A 177 4.63 -6.11 -4.79
CA GLY A 177 4.01 -6.01 -3.48
C GLY A 177 4.11 -4.63 -2.83
N LYS A 178 4.82 -3.67 -3.44
CA LYS A 178 4.90 -2.30 -2.91
C LYS A 178 3.61 -1.54 -3.17
N VAL A 179 3.23 -0.71 -2.20
CA VAL A 179 2.15 0.27 -2.33
C VAL A 179 2.77 1.65 -2.16
N VAL A 180 2.59 2.50 -3.17
CA VAL A 180 3.13 3.87 -3.17
C VAL A 180 1.97 4.85 -3.13
N ASN A 181 2.00 5.76 -2.15
CA ASN A 181 1.06 6.86 -2.06
C ASN A 181 1.45 7.94 -3.07
N VAL A 182 0.55 8.29 -3.98
CA VAL A 182 0.85 9.18 -5.11
C VAL A 182 0.24 10.57 -4.94
N ALA A 183 -0.94 10.65 -4.33
CA ALA A 183 -1.66 11.91 -4.16
C ALA A 183 -2.67 11.83 -3.03
N LYS A 184 -3.24 12.98 -2.65
CA LYS A 184 -4.40 13.05 -1.76
C LYS A 184 -5.46 13.96 -2.38
N VAL A 185 -6.70 13.50 -2.41
CA VAL A 185 -7.84 14.26 -2.93
C VAL A 185 -8.15 15.41 -1.98
N ALA A 186 -8.17 16.62 -2.53
CA ALA A 186 -8.59 17.81 -1.82
C ALA A 186 -10.11 18.01 -1.95
N ILE A 187 -10.76 18.37 -0.85
CA ILE A 187 -12.18 18.68 -0.78
C ILE A 187 -12.34 20.17 -0.49
N ALA A 188 -13.14 20.85 -1.31
CA ALA A 188 -13.53 22.23 -1.05
C ALA A 188 -14.88 22.26 -0.33
N THR A 189 -14.95 22.96 0.79
CA THR A 189 -16.20 23.26 1.49
C THR A 189 -16.50 24.76 1.38
N PHE A 190 -17.78 25.11 1.39
CA PHE A 190 -18.25 26.49 1.30
C PHE A 190 -19.14 26.80 2.50
N ALA A 191 -19.11 28.05 2.97
CA ALA A 191 -19.95 28.48 4.08
C ALA A 191 -21.45 28.45 3.71
N ALA A 192 -21.80 28.78 2.46
CA ALA A 192 -23.18 28.80 1.98
C ALA A 192 -23.34 28.02 0.66
N LEU A 193 -23.73 26.74 0.76
CA LEU A 193 -23.91 25.86 -0.40
C LEU A 193 -24.99 26.34 -1.37
N GLN A 194 -26.08 26.95 -0.86
CA GLN A 194 -27.17 27.50 -1.68
C GLN A 194 -26.74 28.72 -2.52
N GLY A 195 -25.59 29.34 -2.19
CA GLY A 195 -25.02 30.43 -2.96
C GLY A 195 -24.21 29.97 -4.17
N LEU A 196 -23.98 28.65 -4.34
CA LEU A 196 -23.25 28.13 -5.48
C LEU A 196 -24.10 28.20 -6.75
N GLN A 197 -23.47 28.59 -7.85
CA GLN A 197 -24.14 28.62 -9.14
C GLN A 197 -23.97 27.26 -9.83
N LEU A 198 -25.09 26.59 -10.10
CA LEU A 198 -25.09 25.38 -10.90
C LEU A 198 -24.65 25.71 -12.33
N THR A 199 -23.62 25.01 -12.77
CA THR A 199 -23.16 24.96 -14.17
C THR A 199 -23.65 23.65 -14.79
N ASN A 200 -23.26 23.38 -16.03
CA ASN A 200 -23.66 22.16 -16.73
C ASN A 200 -23.17 20.89 -16.00
N GLY A 201 -23.97 19.82 -16.06
CA GLY A 201 -23.57 18.48 -15.65
C GLY A 201 -23.39 18.26 -14.14
N GLY A 202 -24.03 19.08 -13.29
CA GLY A 202 -23.91 18.94 -11.83
C GLY A 202 -22.62 19.54 -11.25
N VAL A 203 -21.87 20.32 -12.05
CA VAL A 203 -20.71 21.08 -11.59
C VAL A 203 -21.18 22.42 -11.03
N TYR A 204 -20.61 22.84 -9.90
CA TYR A 204 -20.95 24.11 -9.26
C TYR A 204 -19.78 25.09 -9.34
N GLN A 205 -20.11 26.37 -9.55
CA GLN A 205 -19.16 27.47 -9.54
C GLN A 205 -19.36 28.34 -8.29
N GLN A 206 -18.23 28.78 -7.71
CA GLN A 206 -18.21 29.73 -6.60
C GLN A 206 -18.81 31.07 -7.03
N THR A 207 -19.60 31.68 -6.15
CA THR A 207 -20.09 33.06 -6.28
C THR A 207 -19.69 33.91 -5.07
N ILE A 208 -20.03 35.20 -5.09
CA ILE A 208 -19.89 36.06 -3.91
C ILE A 208 -20.80 35.56 -2.77
N ALA A 209 -22.00 35.06 -3.08
CA ALA A 209 -22.97 34.59 -2.10
C ALA A 209 -22.56 33.26 -1.43
N SER A 210 -21.80 32.40 -2.10
CA SER A 210 -21.28 31.15 -1.50
C SER A 210 -20.10 31.37 -0.55
N GLY A 211 -19.42 32.51 -0.67
CA GLY A 211 -18.13 32.76 -0.03
C GLY A 211 -16.97 32.04 -0.72
N ALA A 212 -15.76 32.20 -0.17
CA ALA A 212 -14.55 31.55 -0.67
C ALA A 212 -14.47 30.07 -0.24
N PRO A 213 -13.89 29.17 -1.07
CA PRO A 213 -13.73 27.78 -0.75
C PRO A 213 -12.69 27.59 0.37
N THR A 214 -13.03 26.75 1.35
CA THR A 214 -12.08 26.21 2.31
C THR A 214 -11.60 24.86 1.82
N ILE A 215 -10.32 24.75 1.49
CA ILE A 215 -9.73 23.49 1.03
C ILE A 215 -9.26 22.67 2.23
N THR A 216 -9.75 21.43 2.33
CA THR A 216 -9.40 20.47 3.38
C THR A 216 -9.23 19.07 2.78
N THR A 217 -8.88 18.09 3.61
CA THR A 217 -8.85 16.67 3.23
C THR A 217 -10.12 15.96 3.67
N ALA A 218 -10.44 14.82 3.06
CA ALA A 218 -11.58 14.02 3.51
C ALA A 218 -11.42 13.60 4.98
N GLY A 219 -12.53 13.66 5.72
CA GLY A 219 -12.59 13.36 7.15
C GLY A 219 -12.03 14.47 8.05
N ALA A 220 -11.64 15.63 7.53
CA ALA A 220 -11.13 16.75 8.32
C ALA A 220 -12.07 17.97 8.30
N GLY A 221 -12.34 18.53 9.48
CA GLY A 221 -13.21 19.69 9.65
C GLY A 221 -14.67 19.38 9.26
N SER A 222 -15.25 20.22 8.41
CA SER A 222 -16.61 20.02 7.88
C SER A 222 -16.67 19.13 6.63
N ALA A 223 -15.54 18.58 6.17
CA ALA A 223 -15.55 17.64 5.05
C ALA A 223 -15.91 16.23 5.52
N GLY A 224 -16.82 15.58 4.79
CA GLY A 224 -17.14 14.17 4.97
C GLY A 224 -15.98 13.25 4.58
N SER A 225 -16.18 11.94 4.73
CA SER A 225 -15.27 10.91 4.24
C SER A 225 -15.54 10.58 2.77
N ILE A 226 -14.53 10.02 2.10
CA ILE A 226 -14.70 9.45 0.76
C ILE A 226 -15.13 7.98 0.88
N GLN A 227 -16.01 7.53 0.00
CA GLN A 227 -16.29 6.11 -0.20
C GLN A 227 -15.84 5.70 -1.58
N SER A 228 -14.79 4.88 -1.63
CA SER A 228 -14.20 4.44 -2.90
C SER A 228 -15.08 3.38 -3.57
N GLY A 229 -15.19 3.45 -4.90
CA GLY A 229 -15.98 2.50 -5.70
C GLY A 229 -17.51 2.66 -5.59
N ALA A 230 -17.99 3.68 -4.88
CA ALA A 230 -19.41 4.01 -4.82
C ALA A 230 -19.73 5.23 -5.70
N LEU A 231 -20.91 5.23 -6.30
CA LEU A 231 -21.47 6.39 -6.99
C LEU A 231 -22.61 6.95 -6.14
N GLU A 232 -22.58 8.25 -5.87
CA GLU A 232 -23.64 8.92 -5.14
C GLU A 232 -24.94 8.89 -5.96
N SER A 233 -26.01 8.40 -5.36
CA SER A 233 -27.33 8.32 -6.00
C SER A 233 -28.04 9.67 -5.93
N SER A 234 -29.00 9.89 -6.83
CA SER A 234 -29.84 11.08 -6.75
C SER A 234 -30.60 11.11 -5.43
N ASN A 235 -30.70 12.29 -4.84
CA ASN A 235 -31.52 12.54 -3.65
C ASN A 235 -33.01 12.73 -3.97
N VAL A 236 -33.42 12.56 -5.23
CA VAL A 236 -34.80 12.76 -5.68
C VAL A 236 -35.64 11.51 -5.47
N ASP A 237 -36.72 11.64 -4.69
CA ASP A 237 -37.77 10.61 -4.58
C ASP A 237 -38.82 10.80 -5.69
N THR A 238 -38.80 9.91 -6.68
CA THR A 238 -39.70 9.96 -7.84
C THR A 238 -41.18 9.90 -7.48
N THR A 239 -41.54 9.20 -6.40
CA THR A 239 -42.95 9.05 -6.01
C THR A 239 -43.48 10.38 -5.49
N GLN A 240 -42.72 11.06 -4.63
CA GLN A 240 -43.06 12.39 -4.14
C GLN A 240 -43.08 13.42 -5.26
N GLN A 241 -42.09 13.38 -6.16
CA GLN A 241 -42.09 14.31 -7.30
C GLN A 241 -43.31 14.13 -8.22
N LEU A 242 -43.76 12.89 -8.45
CA LEU A 242 -44.95 12.63 -9.25
C LEU A 242 -46.22 13.16 -8.57
N VAL A 243 -46.34 12.99 -7.24
CA VAL A 243 -47.46 13.56 -6.48
C VAL A 243 -47.44 15.08 -6.56
N SER A 244 -46.27 15.72 -6.40
CA SER A 244 -46.12 17.17 -6.55
C SER A 244 -46.53 17.66 -7.93
N LEU A 245 -46.20 16.92 -9.00
CA LEU A 245 -46.67 17.23 -10.36
C LEU A 245 -48.19 17.10 -10.50
N VAL A 246 -48.81 16.08 -9.91
CA VAL A 246 -50.28 15.91 -9.92
C VAL A 246 -50.96 17.05 -9.16
N VAL A 247 -50.41 17.47 -8.02
CA VAL A 247 -50.93 18.62 -7.25
C VAL A 247 -50.80 19.92 -8.06
N LEU A 248 -49.66 20.14 -8.71
CA LEU A 248 -49.44 21.31 -9.56
C LEU A 248 -50.42 21.31 -10.75
N GLN A 249 -50.62 20.17 -11.39
CA GLN A 249 -51.58 20.02 -12.49
C GLN A 249 -53.02 20.31 -12.02
N ARG A 250 -53.44 19.74 -10.89
CA ARG A 250 -54.77 20.02 -10.31
C ARG A 250 -54.95 21.47 -9.94
N SER A 251 -53.90 22.12 -9.41
CA SER A 251 -53.92 23.56 -9.13
C SER A 251 -54.07 24.37 -10.42
N TYR A 252 -53.37 23.99 -11.49
CA TYR A 252 -53.52 24.61 -12.80
C TYR A 252 -54.93 24.43 -13.38
N GLU A 253 -55.49 23.21 -13.33
CA GLU A 253 -56.86 22.91 -13.79
C GLU A 253 -57.91 23.70 -12.99
N ALA A 254 -57.75 23.80 -11.67
CA ALA A 254 -58.62 24.60 -10.82
C ALA A 254 -58.55 26.10 -11.16
N ASN A 255 -57.34 26.63 -11.35
CA ASN A 255 -57.13 28.02 -11.77
C ASN A 255 -57.73 28.29 -13.16
N ALA A 256 -57.55 27.38 -14.11
CA ALA A 256 -58.16 27.47 -15.43
C ALA A 256 -59.69 27.42 -15.37
N LYS A 257 -60.27 26.60 -14.50
CA LYS A 257 -61.73 26.54 -14.30
C LYS A 257 -62.29 27.79 -13.65
N ALA A 258 -61.56 28.38 -12.69
CA ALA A 258 -61.92 29.65 -12.08
C ALA A 258 -61.91 30.79 -13.13
N LEU A 259 -60.91 30.81 -14.01
CA LEU A 259 -60.86 31.75 -15.14
C LEU A 259 -62.04 31.55 -16.10
N GLN A 260 -62.32 30.32 -16.54
CA GLN A 260 -63.46 30.03 -17.42
C GLN A 260 -64.80 30.46 -16.80
N THR A 261 -64.96 30.25 -15.50
CA THR A 261 -66.18 30.66 -14.79
C THR A 261 -66.29 32.19 -14.74
N SER A 262 -65.17 32.88 -14.55
CA SER A 262 -65.12 34.34 -14.61
C SER A 262 -65.47 34.87 -15.99
N ASP A 263 -64.94 34.24 -17.05
CA ASP A 263 -65.25 34.60 -18.44
C ASP A 263 -66.73 34.40 -18.77
N ASN A 264 -67.34 33.31 -18.32
CA ASN A 264 -68.77 33.07 -18.51
C ASN A 264 -69.61 34.12 -17.79
N MET A 265 -69.27 34.50 -16.55
CA MET A 265 -69.97 35.58 -15.84
C MET A 265 -69.85 36.92 -16.55
N LEU A 266 -68.69 37.22 -17.14
CA LEU A 266 -68.50 38.42 -17.95
C LEU A 266 -69.37 38.39 -19.22
N GLN A 267 -69.48 37.25 -19.89
CA GLN A 267 -70.36 37.08 -21.04
C GLN A 267 -71.84 37.24 -20.69
N ASP A 268 -72.30 36.63 -19.59
CA ASP A 268 -73.67 36.78 -19.09
C ASP A 268 -73.99 38.23 -18.75
N LEU A 269 -73.05 38.95 -18.13
CA LEU A 269 -73.20 40.38 -17.82
C LEU A 269 -73.28 41.23 -19.10
N MET A 270 -72.46 40.94 -20.12
CA MET A 270 -72.56 41.60 -21.42
C MET A 270 -73.92 41.33 -22.09
N GLN A 271 -74.42 40.08 -22.06
CA GLN A 271 -75.73 39.74 -22.62
C GLN A 271 -76.87 40.48 -21.92
N LEU A 272 -76.83 40.60 -20.59
CA LEU A 272 -77.81 41.37 -19.82
C LEU A 272 -77.78 42.87 -20.19
N GLN A 273 -76.60 43.46 -20.39
CA GLN A 273 -76.50 44.85 -20.86
C GLN A 273 -77.05 45.04 -22.27
N THR A 274 -76.82 44.11 -23.20
CA THR A 274 -77.38 44.20 -24.56
C THR A 274 -78.88 43.94 -24.64
N THR A 275 -79.48 43.27 -23.65
CA THR A 275 -80.93 43.01 -23.60
C THR A 275 -81.71 44.12 -22.86
N ALA A 276 -81.01 44.99 -22.15
CA ALA A 276 -81.57 46.14 -21.42
C ALA A 276 -81.55 47.46 -22.22
N ALA A 277 -81.18 47.41 -23.50
CA ALA A 277 -81.23 48.52 -24.46
C ALA A 277 -82.27 48.23 -25.55
#